data_AF-A0A820MRT0-F1
#
_entry.id   AF-A0A820MRT0-F1
#
_cell.length_a   1.000
_cell.length_b   1.000
_cell.length_c   1.000
_cell.angle_alpha   90.00
_cell.angle_beta   90.00
_cell.angle_gamma   90.00
#
_symmetry.space_group_name_H-M   'P 1'
#
loop_
_entity.id
_entity.type
_entity.pdbx_description
1 polymer ?
#
loop_
_entity_poly.entity_id
_entity_poly.type
_entity_poly.pdbx_seq_one_letter_code
_entity_poly.pdbx_strand_id
1 'polypeptide(L)'
;PNLTWRDIMYLTVLSSRAYAIPSNTQIIQNAAGFNVSSRYGFGLMDAGLMTWYASGWKNVPTMSTCETNIMNPNMTIESNSSKIFSVDLTECQTSNDVKRQVNYIEQVQIFITLTAKNRGQTEIYLYSPSNTKTQILPVRINK
;
A
#
# COMPACT_ATOMS: atom_id res chain seq x y z
N PRO A 1 5.01 -10.12 -26.89
CA PRO A 1 4.86 -9.39 -25.60
C PRO A 1 3.99 -10.21 -24.63
N ASN A 2 4.60 -10.77 -23.58
CA ASN A 2 3.95 -11.73 -22.66
C ASN A 2 3.71 -11.18 -21.25
N LEU A 3 4.09 -9.92 -20.99
CA LEU A 3 3.96 -9.29 -19.67
C LEU A 3 2.49 -8.92 -19.40
N THR A 4 2.01 -9.22 -18.20
CA THR A 4 0.71 -8.75 -17.70
C THR A 4 0.85 -7.35 -17.10
N TRP A 5 -0.28 -6.70 -16.81
CA TRP A 5 -0.29 -5.41 -16.12
C TRP A 5 0.38 -5.46 -14.74
N ARG A 6 0.27 -6.60 -14.03
CA ARG A 6 0.95 -6.80 -12.73
C ARG A 6 2.45 -6.93 -12.90
N ASP A 7 2.90 -7.64 -13.93
CA ASP A 7 4.33 -7.76 -14.24
C ASP A 7 4.95 -6.37 -14.46
N ILE A 8 4.25 -5.49 -15.18
CA ILE A 8 4.70 -4.11 -15.38
C ILE A 8 4.80 -3.33 -14.06
N MET A 9 3.86 -3.53 -13.13
CA MET A 9 3.95 -2.91 -11.79
C MET A 9 5.20 -3.39 -11.05
N TYR A 10 5.46 -4.71 -11.01
CA TYR A 10 6.65 -5.27 -10.37
C TYR A 10 7.95 -4.74 -11.00
N LEU A 11 8.03 -4.76 -12.33
CA LEU A 11 9.19 -4.24 -13.07
C LEU A 11 9.42 -2.76 -12.76
N THR A 12 8.35 -1.97 -12.62
CA THR A 12 8.44 -0.55 -12.23
C THR A 12 9.05 -0.40 -10.84
N VAL A 13 8.59 -1.19 -9.86
CA VAL A 13 9.16 -1.16 -8.49
C VAL A 13 10.64 -1.55 -8.50
N LEU A 14 10.98 -2.66 -9.14
CA LEU A 14 12.35 -3.21 -9.16
C LEU A 14 13.35 -2.34 -9.92
N SER A 15 12.91 -1.63 -10.95
CA SER A 15 13.76 -0.75 -11.76
C SER A 15 13.85 0.68 -11.24
N SER A 16 13.09 1.04 -10.20
CA SER A 16 13.07 2.42 -9.69
C SER A 16 14.32 2.78 -8.89
N ARG A 17 14.82 4.01 -9.09
CA ARG A 17 16.00 4.54 -8.40
C ARG A 17 15.58 5.49 -7.27
N ALA A 18 15.59 4.99 -6.03
CA ALA A 18 15.22 5.79 -4.85
C ALA A 18 16.18 6.96 -4.56
N TYR A 19 17.46 6.86 -4.94
CA TYR A 19 18.45 7.92 -4.71
C TYR A 19 18.35 9.09 -5.70
N ALA A 20 17.56 8.95 -6.77
CA ALA A 20 17.37 9.97 -7.79
C ALA A 20 16.22 10.95 -7.47
N ILE A 21 15.82 11.05 -6.20
CA ILE A 21 14.77 11.97 -5.73
C ILE A 21 15.37 13.08 -4.84
N PRO A 22 14.70 14.22 -4.67
CA PRO A 22 15.24 15.35 -3.90
C PRO A 22 15.62 14.95 -2.46
N SER A 23 16.77 15.42 -1.98
CA SER A 23 17.33 15.06 -0.66
C SER A 23 16.45 15.44 0.53
N ASN A 24 15.58 16.42 0.38
CA ASN A 24 14.59 16.83 1.38
C ASN A 24 13.33 15.94 1.40
N THR A 25 13.31 14.86 0.63
CA THR A 25 12.19 13.93 0.56
C THR A 25 12.28 12.92 1.70
N GLN A 26 11.18 12.76 2.45
CA GLN A 26 11.08 11.66 3.40
C GLN A 26 10.98 10.32 2.67
N ILE A 27 11.91 9.42 3.01
CA ILE A 27 11.97 8.04 2.52
C ILE A 27 11.85 7.11 3.72
N ILE A 28 11.04 6.07 3.59
CA ILE A 28 10.95 4.97 4.54
C ILE A 28 11.34 3.67 3.84
N GLN A 29 12.01 2.76 4.53
CA GLN A 29 12.22 1.41 4.02
C GLN A 29 11.04 0.53 4.46
N ASN A 30 10.39 -0.13 3.50
CA ASN A 30 9.30 -1.06 3.80
C ASN A 30 9.84 -2.44 4.26
N ALA A 31 8.95 -3.33 4.67
CA ALA A 31 9.32 -4.67 5.16
C ALA A 31 9.97 -5.57 4.10
N ALA A 32 9.77 -5.27 2.80
CA ALA A 32 10.42 -5.96 1.69
C ALA A 32 11.80 -5.37 1.35
N GLY A 33 12.28 -4.37 2.10
CA GLY A 33 13.59 -3.75 1.92
C GLY A 33 13.63 -2.63 0.89
N PHE A 34 12.49 -2.24 0.31
CA PHE A 34 12.43 -1.17 -0.68
C PHE A 34 12.26 0.19 -0.02
N ASN A 35 12.96 1.18 -0.56
CA ASN A 35 12.80 2.58 -0.19
C ASN A 35 11.56 3.16 -0.87
N VAL A 36 10.68 3.77 -0.08
CA VAL A 36 9.40 4.32 -0.52
C VAL A 36 9.24 5.74 0.00
N SER A 37 8.82 6.63 -0.89
CA SER A 37 8.37 7.98 -0.59
C SER A 37 6.87 8.08 -0.84
N SER A 38 6.14 8.75 0.06
CA SER A 38 4.73 9.09 -0.17
C SER A 38 4.54 10.04 -1.36
N ARG A 39 5.59 10.74 -1.79
CA ARG A 39 5.56 11.70 -2.89
C ARG A 39 6.04 11.11 -4.22
N TYR A 40 7.04 10.24 -4.18
CA TYR A 40 7.71 9.72 -5.40
C TYR A 40 7.61 8.19 -5.54
N GLY A 41 6.85 7.50 -4.69
CA GLY A 41 6.77 6.04 -4.71
C GLY A 41 8.16 5.42 -4.48
N PHE A 42 8.54 4.46 -5.32
CA PHE A 42 9.83 3.76 -5.24
C PHE A 42 11.01 4.54 -5.84
N GLY A 43 10.78 5.73 -6.40
CA GLY A 43 11.79 6.60 -6.98
C GLY A 43 11.60 6.84 -8.47
N LEU A 44 12.66 7.29 -9.13
CA LEU A 44 12.62 7.60 -10.56
C LEU A 44 12.71 6.32 -11.40
N MET A 45 11.82 6.19 -12.39
CA MET A 45 11.82 5.07 -13.32
C MET A 45 13.09 5.03 -14.18
N ASP A 46 13.67 3.85 -14.34
CA ASP A 46 14.80 3.59 -15.24
C ASP A 46 14.37 2.65 -16.37
N ALA A 47 14.16 3.20 -17.57
CA ALA A 47 13.72 2.43 -18.73
C ALA A 47 14.76 1.38 -19.18
N GLY A 48 16.05 1.65 -19.01
CA GLY A 48 17.12 0.71 -19.36
C GLY A 48 17.12 -0.49 -18.42
N LEU A 49 17.03 -0.23 -17.12
CA LEU A 49 16.94 -1.30 -16.12
C LEU A 49 15.61 -2.07 -16.22
N MET A 50 14.50 -1.39 -16.50
CA MET A 50 13.19 -2.01 -16.67
C MET A 50 13.17 -2.97 -17.87
N THR A 51 13.71 -2.56 -19.01
CA THR A 51 13.81 -3.43 -20.20
C THR A 51 14.79 -4.58 -20.00
N TRP A 52 15.89 -4.36 -19.27
CA TRP A 52 16.81 -5.42 -18.88
C TRP A 52 16.12 -6.48 -18.01
N TYR A 53 15.41 -6.09 -16.95
CA TYR A 53 14.62 -7.03 -16.14
C TYR A 53 13.54 -7.73 -16.97
N ALA A 54 12.85 -7.01 -17.85
CA ALA A 54 11.80 -7.56 -18.71
C ALA A 54 12.31 -8.68 -19.64
N SER A 55 13.57 -8.62 -20.09
CA SER A 55 14.15 -9.58 -21.02
C SER A 55 14.22 -11.02 -20.46
N GLY A 56 14.38 -11.16 -19.14
CA GLY A 56 14.41 -12.44 -18.43
C GLY A 56 13.24 -12.62 -17.46
N TRP A 57 12.18 -11.81 -17.58
CA TRP A 57 11.09 -11.80 -16.62
C TRP A 57 10.25 -13.07 -16.71
N LYS A 58 10.03 -13.70 -15.56
CA LYS A 58 9.02 -14.74 -15.40
C LYS A 58 7.77 -14.10 -14.81
N ASN A 59 6.64 -14.26 -15.50
CA ASN A 59 5.38 -13.71 -15.04
C ASN A 59 5.08 -14.09 -13.59
N VAL A 60 4.55 -13.13 -12.85
CA VAL A 60 4.07 -13.36 -11.48
C VAL A 60 2.91 -14.38 -11.49
N PRO A 61 2.66 -15.10 -10.37
CA PRO A 61 1.55 -16.05 -10.26
C PRO A 61 0.18 -15.42 -10.52
N THR A 62 -0.89 -16.20 -10.45
CA THR A 62 -2.24 -15.62 -10.47
C THR A 62 -2.49 -14.75 -9.24
N MET A 63 -3.26 -13.67 -9.41
CA MET A 63 -3.65 -12.78 -8.31
C MET A 63 -4.61 -13.49 -7.36
N SER A 64 -4.35 -13.36 -6.05
CA SER A 64 -5.25 -13.74 -4.96
C SER A 64 -5.73 -12.48 -4.23
N THR A 65 -6.89 -12.54 -3.59
CA THR A 65 -7.48 -11.41 -2.85
C THR A 65 -8.07 -11.89 -1.54
N CYS A 66 -7.66 -11.26 -0.45
CA CYS A 66 -8.20 -11.46 0.88
C CYS A 66 -9.01 -10.23 1.28
N GLU A 67 -10.29 -10.43 1.54
CA GLU A 67 -11.22 -9.38 1.94
C GLU A 67 -11.83 -9.70 3.30
N THR A 68 -12.00 -8.67 4.11
CA THR A 68 -12.75 -8.72 5.37
C THR A 68 -13.52 -7.43 5.55
N ASN A 69 -14.67 -7.52 6.22
CA ASN A 69 -15.53 -6.38 6.51
C ASN A 69 -15.66 -6.23 8.01
N ILE A 70 -15.25 -5.07 8.53
CA ILE A 70 -15.48 -4.70 9.91
C ILE A 70 -16.61 -3.68 9.94
N MET A 71 -17.78 -4.11 10.41
CA MET A 71 -18.90 -3.20 10.65
C MET A 71 -19.00 -2.90 12.14
N ASN A 72 -18.62 -1.68 12.54
CA ASN A 72 -18.88 -1.17 13.88
C ASN A 72 -19.70 0.13 13.77
N PRO A 73 -21.05 0.05 13.79
CA PRO A 73 -21.91 1.18 13.46
C PRO A 73 -21.91 2.33 14.48
N ASN A 74 -21.36 2.14 15.69
CA ASN A 74 -21.51 3.09 16.80
C ASN A 74 -20.17 3.59 17.37
N MET A 75 -19.23 3.99 16.52
CA MET A 75 -17.97 4.57 16.99
C MET A 75 -17.82 6.05 16.62
N THR A 76 -17.96 6.90 17.64
CA THR A 76 -17.58 8.31 17.57
C THR A 76 -16.11 8.47 17.94
N ILE A 77 -15.37 9.29 17.18
CA ILE A 77 -14.03 9.76 17.52
C ILE A 77 -14.18 11.20 17.97
N GLU A 78 -13.79 11.50 19.21
CA GLU A 78 -13.87 12.85 19.75
C GLU A 78 -12.83 13.77 19.10
N SER A 79 -13.08 15.08 19.13
CA SER A 79 -12.11 16.05 18.61
C SER A 79 -10.78 15.93 19.37
N ASN A 80 -9.67 16.02 18.63
CA ASN A 80 -8.30 15.83 19.17
C ASN A 80 -8.04 14.45 19.78
N SER A 81 -8.81 13.43 19.41
CA SER A 81 -8.57 12.04 19.78
C SER A 81 -8.24 11.18 18.56
N SER A 82 -7.58 10.04 18.79
CA SER A 82 -7.31 9.03 17.77
C SER A 82 -7.81 7.67 18.23
N LYS A 83 -8.36 6.88 17.30
CA LYS A 83 -8.68 5.48 17.53
C LYS A 83 -7.89 4.59 16.58
N ILE A 84 -7.42 3.46 17.11
CA ILE A 84 -6.74 2.43 16.35
C ILE A 84 -7.72 1.29 16.10
N PHE A 85 -7.78 0.86 14.85
CA PHE A 85 -8.59 -0.27 14.41
C PHE A 85 -7.66 -1.36 13.92
N SER A 86 -7.70 -2.51 14.60
CA SER A 86 -6.93 -3.69 14.21
C SER A 86 -7.82 -4.60 13.37
N VAL A 87 -7.29 -5.06 12.24
CA VAL A 87 -7.95 -5.98 11.33
C VAL A 87 -7.20 -7.31 11.38
N ASP A 88 -7.90 -8.38 11.75
CA ASP A 88 -7.36 -9.73 11.65
C ASP A 88 -7.71 -10.32 10.28
N LEU A 89 -6.69 -10.84 9.59
CA LEU A 89 -6.79 -11.46 8.26
C LEU A 89 -6.37 -12.93 8.28
N THR A 90 -6.18 -13.52 9.47
CA THR A 90 -5.71 -14.91 9.63
C THR A 90 -6.64 -15.92 8.94
N GLU A 91 -7.94 -15.63 8.90
CA GLU A 91 -8.95 -16.47 8.21
C GLU A 91 -8.67 -16.65 6.71
N CYS A 92 -8.00 -15.69 6.07
CA CYS A 92 -7.64 -15.82 4.65
C CYS A 92 -6.56 -16.87 4.42
N GLN A 93 -5.65 -17.06 5.38
CA GLN A 93 -4.58 -18.06 5.28
C GLN A 93 -5.10 -19.47 5.54
N THR A 94 -6.07 -19.61 6.43
CA THR A 94 -6.66 -20.91 6.78
C THR A 94 -7.81 -21.33 5.85
N SER A 95 -8.19 -20.48 4.89
CA SER A 95 -9.22 -20.79 3.91
C SER A 95 -8.80 -21.92 2.98
N ASN A 96 -9.73 -22.82 2.64
CA ASN A 96 -9.51 -23.83 1.59
C ASN A 96 -9.56 -23.24 0.16
N ASP A 97 -9.97 -21.98 0.01
CA ASP A 97 -9.95 -21.28 -1.28
C ASP A 97 -8.58 -20.62 -1.51
N VAL A 98 -7.80 -21.21 -2.42
CA VAL A 98 -6.46 -20.71 -2.80
C VAL A 98 -6.52 -19.27 -3.32
N LYS A 99 -7.65 -18.82 -3.89
CA LYS A 99 -7.80 -17.43 -4.35
C LYS A 99 -7.87 -16.43 -3.19
N ARG A 100 -8.10 -16.88 -1.96
CA ARG A 100 -8.09 -16.04 -0.75
C ARG A 100 -6.75 -16.06 -0.02
N GLN A 101 -5.90 -17.03 -0.32
CA GLN A 101 -4.58 -17.15 0.28
C GLN A 101 -3.61 -16.17 -0.39
N VAL A 102 -3.21 -15.13 0.36
CA VAL A 102 -2.27 -14.10 -0.09
C VAL A 102 -0.91 -14.36 0.54
N ASN A 103 0.06 -14.80 -0.26
CA ASN A 103 1.42 -15.07 0.22
C ASN A 103 2.29 -13.81 0.30
N TYR A 104 2.10 -12.89 -0.65
CA TYR A 104 2.85 -11.65 -0.75
C TYR A 104 1.88 -10.51 -1.05
N ILE A 105 2.00 -9.41 -0.31
CA ILE A 105 1.15 -8.23 -0.50
C ILE A 105 1.68 -7.41 -1.67
N GLU A 106 0.80 -7.12 -2.61
CA GLU A 106 1.05 -6.21 -3.74
C GLU A 106 0.33 -4.88 -3.54
N GLN A 107 -0.95 -4.94 -3.21
CA GLN A 107 -1.82 -3.79 -2.99
C GLN A 107 -2.69 -4.02 -1.75
N VAL A 108 -2.91 -2.96 -0.98
CA VAL A 108 -3.89 -2.91 0.11
C VAL A 108 -4.89 -1.83 -0.19
N GLN A 109 -6.18 -2.15 -0.04
CA GLN A 109 -7.28 -1.20 -0.19
C GLN A 109 -8.09 -1.18 1.10
N ILE A 110 -8.49 0.02 1.52
CA ILE A 110 -9.31 0.21 2.71
C ILE A 110 -10.49 1.07 2.33
N PHE A 111 -11.68 0.52 2.53
CA PHE A 111 -12.94 1.22 2.32
C PHE A 111 -13.45 1.70 3.67
N ILE A 112 -13.53 3.02 3.84
CA ILE A 112 -13.93 3.64 5.10
C ILE A 112 -15.16 4.51 4.84
N THR A 113 -16.25 4.18 5.54
CA THR A 113 -17.44 5.03 5.63
C THR A 113 -17.39 5.77 6.96
N LEU A 114 -17.29 7.10 6.92
CA LEU A 114 -17.23 7.94 8.12
C LEU A 114 -18.02 9.23 7.92
N THR A 115 -18.54 9.75 9.02
CA THR A 115 -19.17 11.09 9.09
C THR A 115 -18.27 12.01 9.92
N ALA A 116 -17.88 13.15 9.36
CA ALA A 116 -17.03 14.13 10.03
C ALA A 116 -17.60 15.54 9.86
N LYS A 117 -17.55 16.34 10.94
CA LYS A 117 -17.94 17.76 10.89
C LYS A 117 -17.08 18.55 9.89
N ASN A 118 -15.76 18.35 9.96
CA ASN A 118 -14.78 18.97 9.08
C ASN A 118 -13.88 17.89 8.47
N ARG A 119 -14.24 17.37 7.28
CA ARG A 119 -13.48 16.31 6.60
C ARG A 119 -11.99 16.64 6.40
N GLY A 120 -11.65 17.93 6.18
CA GLY A 120 -10.27 18.37 5.99
C GLY A 120 -9.38 18.23 7.23
N GLN A 121 -9.97 18.12 8.42
CA GLN A 121 -9.26 17.90 9.68
C GLN A 121 -9.17 16.42 10.06
N THR A 122 -9.74 15.52 9.26
CA THR A 122 -9.64 14.08 9.47
C THR A 122 -8.34 13.56 8.89
N GLU A 123 -7.59 12.81 9.69
CA GLU A 123 -6.36 12.15 9.29
C GLU A 123 -6.48 10.65 9.50
N ILE A 124 -5.97 9.86 8.55
CA ILE A 124 -6.02 8.40 8.63
C ILE A 124 -4.66 7.82 8.25
N TYR A 125 -4.18 6.92 9.12
CA TYR A 125 -2.96 6.14 8.91
C TYR A 125 -3.29 4.66 8.88
N LEU A 126 -2.57 3.95 8.02
CA LEU A 126 -2.50 2.50 7.97
C LEU A 126 -1.16 2.04 8.55
N TYR A 127 -1.19 0.99 9.36
CA TYR A 127 -0.01 0.34 9.91
C TYR A 127 -0.01 -1.12 9.46
N SER A 128 1.06 -1.56 8.80
CA SER A 128 1.27 -3.00 8.52
C SER A 128 1.72 -3.75 9.78
N PRO A 129 1.58 -5.08 9.87
CA PRO A 129 2.17 -5.89 10.94
C PRO A 129 3.69 -5.69 11.12
N SER A 130 4.41 -5.39 10.04
CA SER A 130 5.84 -5.06 10.06
C SER A 130 6.13 -3.58 10.36
N ASN A 131 5.19 -2.87 10.98
CA ASN A 131 5.29 -1.46 11.39
C ASN A 131 5.56 -0.43 10.28
N THR A 132 5.35 -0.77 9.00
CA THR A 132 5.29 0.23 7.93
C THR A 132 4.06 1.11 8.13
N LYS A 133 4.29 2.41 8.41
CA LYS A 133 3.25 3.43 8.58
C LYS A 133 3.00 4.17 7.26
N THR A 134 1.76 4.20 6.82
CA THR A 134 1.34 4.92 5.60
C THR A 134 0.22 5.89 5.92
N GLN A 135 0.38 7.16 5.56
CA GLN A 135 -0.68 8.16 5.65
C GLN A 135 -1.58 8.04 4.42
N ILE A 136 -2.82 7.57 4.60
CA ILE A 136 -3.77 7.35 3.50
C ILE A 136 -4.73 8.52 3.33
N LEU A 137 -4.94 9.32 4.38
CA LEU A 137 -5.66 10.58 4.32
C LEU A 137 -4.90 11.64 5.12
N PRO A 138 -4.18 12.58 4.48
CA PRO A 138 -3.55 13.71 5.16
C PRO A 138 -4.58 14.80 5.48
N VAL A 139 -4.25 15.64 6.47
CA VAL A 139 -4.98 16.89 6.74
C VAL A 139 -4.97 17.78 5.50
N ARG A 140 -6.13 18.35 5.17
CA ARG A 140 -6.31 19.28 4.04
C ARG A 140 -6.87 20.61 4.55
N ILE A 141 -6.02 21.62 4.56
CA ILE A 141 -6.40 22.99 4.87
C ILE A 141 -6.90 23.62 3.56
N ASN A 142 -8.16 24.06 3.53
CA ASN A 142 -8.65 24.86 2.41
C ASN A 142 -7.91 26.20 2.46
N LYS A 143 -7.14 26.51 1.41
CA LYS A 143 -6.53 27.83 1.21
C LYS A 143 -7.55 28.79 0.61
#